data_AF-A0A538MCU4-F1
#
_entry.id   AF-A0A538MCU4-F1
#
_cell.length_a   1.000
_cell.length_b   1.000
_cell.length_c   1.000
_cell.angle_alpha   90.00
_cell.angle_beta   90.00
_cell.angle_gamma   90.00
#
_symmetry.space_group_name_H-M   'P 1'
#
loop_
_entity.id
_entity.type
_entity.pdbx_description
1 polymer ?
#
loop_
_entity_poly.entity_id
_entity_poly.type
_entity_poly.pdbx_seq_one_letter_code
_entity_poly.pdbx_strand_id
1 'polypeptide(L)'
;MRIVTQNLWGVRGDWEARRAVLIAGFRELRPDVVAFIEAIKTDEYDQVVDLLGSEYQVAHQSEREPDGQGASIASRWPIGQLDEIDIHVTPRTADFACTTLVTEILAPERFTPLVFANHVPNWQLDFERERELQALAATRFLEELVRDRNAHVVLAGDFTSDPQAANVRFISGRQSLDGVSVCYRDAWESVHPGEPGETFTPDNPLVADWDWPFRRIDYVFVRCGEHGGPTLEITACERIFDHPMDGVWASDHFGVYADLEIPARR
;
A
#
# COMPACT_ATOMS: atom_id res chain seq x y z
N MET A 1 7.92 10.31 9.72
CA MET A 1 8.19 9.60 8.46
C MET A 1 6.87 9.52 7.74
N ARG A 2 6.78 10.06 6.53
CA ARG A 2 5.53 10.06 5.76
C ARG A 2 5.48 8.87 4.82
N ILE A 3 4.51 7.99 5.04
CA ILE A 3 4.22 6.85 4.18
C ILE A 3 3.04 7.20 3.29
N VAL A 4 3.08 6.81 2.02
CA VAL A 4 1.93 6.93 1.11
C VAL A 4 1.62 5.58 0.46
N THR A 5 0.34 5.30 0.27
CA THR A 5 -0.15 4.32 -0.71
C THR A 5 -0.98 5.04 -1.76
N GLN A 6 -0.75 4.72 -3.04
CA GLN A 6 -1.50 5.27 -4.16
C GLN A 6 -1.61 4.26 -5.30
N ASN A 7 -2.84 3.86 -5.63
CA ASN A 7 -3.14 3.24 -6.91
C ASN A 7 -3.16 4.31 -8.03
N LEU A 8 -2.30 4.14 -9.04
CA LEU A 8 -2.09 5.12 -10.12
C LEU A 8 -3.03 4.96 -11.30
N TRP A 9 -3.81 3.90 -11.39
CA TRP A 9 -4.70 3.65 -12.53
C TRP A 9 -3.98 3.73 -13.88
N GLY A 10 -2.73 3.24 -13.92
CA GLY A 10 -1.82 3.31 -15.05
C GLY A 10 -1.79 4.68 -15.73
N VAL A 11 -1.85 4.66 -17.06
CA VAL A 11 -1.93 5.86 -17.92
C VAL A 11 -3.33 6.06 -18.51
N ARG A 12 -4.38 5.57 -17.83
CA ARG A 12 -5.77 5.64 -18.34
C ARG A 12 -6.32 7.07 -18.27
N GLY A 13 -7.39 7.33 -19.02
CA GLY A 13 -8.00 8.67 -19.10
C GLY A 13 -7.04 9.71 -19.70
N ASP A 14 -7.19 10.97 -19.29
CA ASP A 14 -6.29 12.06 -19.71
C ASP A 14 -4.97 12.01 -18.92
N TRP A 15 -4.08 11.10 -19.32
CA TRP A 15 -2.83 10.88 -18.59
C TRP A 15 -1.96 12.15 -18.47
N GLU A 16 -1.89 12.99 -19.50
CA GLU A 16 -1.05 14.19 -19.45
C GLU A 16 -1.52 15.16 -18.36
N ALA A 17 -2.83 15.38 -18.26
CA ALA A 17 -3.42 16.19 -17.21
C ALA A 17 -3.26 15.54 -15.83
N ARG A 18 -3.57 14.25 -15.70
CA ARG A 18 -3.44 13.48 -14.44
C ARG A 18 -2.01 13.47 -13.92
N ARG A 19 -1.04 13.27 -14.80
CA ARG A 19 0.40 13.30 -14.52
C ARG A 19 0.81 14.62 -13.88
N ALA A 20 0.32 15.75 -14.39
CA ALA A 20 0.61 17.06 -13.81
C ALA A 20 0.04 17.18 -12.38
N VAL A 21 -1.17 16.67 -12.13
CA VAL A 21 -1.77 16.63 -10.78
C VAL A 21 -0.94 15.78 -9.82
N LEU A 22 -0.57 14.56 -10.24
CA LEU A 22 0.24 13.65 -9.43
C LEU A 22 1.61 14.24 -9.10
N ILE A 23 2.33 14.81 -10.08
CA ILE A 23 3.62 15.46 -9.87
C ILE A 23 3.51 16.62 -8.87
N ALA A 24 2.51 17.49 -9.05
CA ALA A 24 2.31 18.62 -8.16
C ALA A 24 2.01 18.16 -6.72
N GLY A 25 1.08 17.22 -6.57
CA GLY A 25 0.70 16.69 -5.25
C GLY A 25 1.83 15.96 -4.55
N PHE A 26 2.60 15.11 -5.24
CA PHE A 26 3.75 14.43 -4.61
C PHE A 26 4.88 15.41 -4.26
N ARG A 27 5.10 16.45 -5.07
CA ARG A 27 6.07 17.51 -4.74
C ARG A 27 5.68 18.29 -3.49
N GLU A 28 4.40 18.54 -3.28
CA GLU A 28 3.88 19.21 -2.08
C GLU A 28 3.92 18.27 -0.87
N LEU A 29 3.35 17.08 -1.02
CA LEU A 29 3.20 16.10 0.05
C LEU A 29 4.53 15.64 0.59
N ARG A 30 5.52 15.48 -0.30
CA ARG A 30 6.86 15.00 0.01
C ARG A 30 6.79 13.73 0.89
N PRO A 31 6.40 12.56 0.36
CA PRO A 31 6.48 11.28 1.08
C PRO A 31 7.91 10.75 1.25
N ASP A 32 8.21 10.08 2.36
CA ASP A 32 9.50 9.43 2.57
C ASP A 32 9.57 8.06 1.87
N VAL A 33 8.47 7.30 1.93
CA VAL A 33 8.30 6.00 1.27
C VAL A 33 6.90 5.90 0.67
N VAL A 34 6.77 5.34 -0.52
CA VAL A 34 5.51 5.21 -1.26
C VAL A 34 5.32 3.78 -1.75
N ALA A 35 4.13 3.22 -1.52
CA ALA A 35 3.60 2.06 -2.21
C ALA A 35 2.76 2.52 -3.40
N PHE A 36 3.20 2.20 -4.62
CA PHE A 36 2.41 2.44 -5.82
C PHE A 36 1.76 1.14 -6.30
N ILE A 37 0.50 1.24 -6.67
CA ILE A 37 -0.29 0.17 -7.28
C ILE A 37 -0.66 0.64 -8.68
N GLU A 38 -0.78 -0.30 -9.62
CA GLU A 38 -1.02 -0.03 -11.03
C GLU A 38 -0.03 0.94 -11.71
N ALA A 39 1.22 0.98 -11.27
CA ALA A 39 2.26 1.80 -11.89
C ALA A 39 2.75 1.16 -13.19
N ILE A 40 2.84 1.94 -14.27
CA ILE A 40 3.41 1.48 -15.54
C ILE A 40 4.94 1.48 -15.49
N LYS A 41 5.53 0.32 -15.82
CA LYS A 41 6.96 0.17 -16.11
C LYS A 41 7.16 -0.67 -17.37
N THR A 42 7.71 -0.05 -18.41
CA THR A 42 8.19 -0.70 -19.64
C THR A 42 9.67 -0.32 -19.88
N ASP A 43 10.25 -0.77 -20.99
CA ASP A 43 11.62 -0.37 -21.37
C ASP A 43 11.70 1.12 -21.73
N GLU A 44 10.61 1.70 -22.24
CA GLU A 44 10.52 3.08 -22.71
C GLU A 44 10.06 4.06 -21.62
N TYR A 45 9.31 3.58 -20.62
CA TYR A 45 8.64 4.44 -19.66
C TYR A 45 8.62 3.86 -18.25
N ASP A 46 8.91 4.73 -17.28
CA ASP A 46 8.84 4.43 -15.85
C ASP A 46 8.01 5.51 -15.19
N GLN A 47 6.74 5.18 -14.91
CA GLN A 47 5.79 6.14 -14.36
C GLN A 47 6.19 6.62 -12.97
N VAL A 48 6.84 5.77 -12.16
CA VAL A 48 7.25 6.15 -10.80
C VAL A 48 8.39 7.17 -10.84
N VAL A 49 9.41 6.90 -11.66
CA VAL A 49 10.52 7.84 -11.87
C VAL A 49 10.04 9.15 -12.49
N ASP A 50 9.10 9.07 -13.44
CA ASP A 50 8.50 10.23 -14.08
C ASP A 50 7.72 11.14 -13.12
N LEU A 51 7.01 10.54 -12.16
CA LEU A 51 6.22 11.27 -11.16
C LEU A 51 7.06 11.85 -10.02
N LEU A 52 8.05 11.09 -9.53
CA LEU A 52 8.80 11.45 -8.32
C LEU A 52 10.19 12.05 -8.59
N GLY A 53 10.77 11.77 -9.76
CA GLY A 53 12.12 12.20 -10.11
C GLY A 53 13.23 11.41 -9.42
N SER A 54 14.47 11.82 -9.65
CA SER A 54 15.68 11.09 -9.23
C SER A 54 16.00 11.14 -7.74
N GLU A 55 15.21 11.85 -6.93
CA GLU A 55 15.37 11.90 -5.47
C GLU A 55 14.89 10.61 -4.79
N TYR A 56 14.15 9.77 -5.52
CA TYR A 56 13.64 8.49 -5.03
C TYR A 56 14.38 7.34 -5.70
N GLN A 57 14.73 6.34 -4.90
CA GLN A 57 15.05 5.01 -5.36
C GLN A 57 13.76 4.24 -5.56
N VAL A 58 13.73 3.37 -6.58
CA VAL A 58 12.54 2.64 -6.96
C VAL A 58 12.84 1.15 -7.05
N ALA A 59 11.99 0.35 -6.42
CA ALA A 59 11.92 -1.09 -6.60
C ALA A 59 10.60 -1.43 -7.28
N HIS A 60 10.67 -2.25 -8.33
CA HIS A 60 9.53 -2.69 -9.12
C HIS A 60 9.28 -4.17 -8.87
N GLN A 61 8.02 -4.58 -8.83
CA GLN A 61 7.69 -6.00 -8.97
C GLN A 61 8.23 -6.53 -10.30
N SER A 62 8.67 -7.79 -10.30
CA SER A 62 9.34 -8.43 -11.43
C SER A 62 8.37 -8.87 -12.52
N GLU A 63 7.30 -9.58 -12.16
CA GLU A 63 6.21 -9.95 -13.06
C GLU A 63 5.18 -8.84 -13.11
N ARG A 64 4.78 -8.40 -14.31
CA ARG A 64 3.87 -7.28 -14.54
C ARG A 64 2.82 -7.67 -15.56
N GLU A 65 1.73 -6.93 -15.55
CA GLU A 65 0.70 -7.05 -16.58
C GLU A 65 1.29 -6.76 -17.97
N PRO A 66 0.65 -7.23 -19.06
CA PRO A 66 1.17 -7.05 -20.43
C PRO A 66 1.43 -5.59 -20.85
N ASP A 67 0.76 -4.62 -20.22
CA ASP A 67 0.93 -3.18 -20.45
C ASP A 67 1.99 -2.53 -19.54
N GLY A 68 2.67 -3.32 -18.70
CA GLY A 68 3.67 -2.89 -17.73
C GLY A 68 3.09 -2.49 -16.37
N GLN A 69 1.78 -2.58 -16.18
CA GLN A 69 1.13 -2.30 -14.91
C GLN A 69 1.62 -3.24 -13.80
N GLY A 70 1.88 -2.68 -12.61
CA GLY A 70 2.23 -3.47 -11.44
C GLY A 70 2.56 -2.63 -10.20
N ALA A 71 2.90 -3.30 -9.10
CA ALA A 71 3.33 -2.68 -7.86
C ALA A 71 4.75 -2.13 -7.93
N SER A 72 5.00 -1.03 -7.23
CA SER A 72 6.33 -0.47 -7.04
C SER A 72 6.47 0.13 -5.64
N ILE A 73 7.69 0.16 -5.11
CA ILE A 73 8.04 0.88 -3.89
C ILE A 73 9.00 2.00 -4.29
N ALA A 74 8.73 3.23 -3.85
CA ALA A 74 9.64 4.34 -3.99
C ALA A 74 10.10 4.83 -2.61
N SER A 75 11.38 5.13 -2.44
CA SER A 75 11.93 5.63 -1.18
C SER A 75 12.96 6.71 -1.41
N ARG A 76 12.97 7.74 -0.56
CA ARG A 76 14.08 8.72 -0.53
C ARG A 76 15.34 8.19 0.13
N TRP A 77 15.24 7.09 0.85
CA TRP A 77 16.37 6.44 1.48
C TRP A 77 16.76 5.21 0.66
N PRO A 78 18.00 4.71 0.85
CA PRO A 78 18.43 3.56 0.10
C PRO A 78 17.55 2.33 0.32
N ILE A 79 17.23 1.65 -0.78
CA ILE A 79 16.52 0.37 -0.78
C ILE A 79 17.57 -0.72 -0.56
N GLY A 80 17.37 -1.51 0.49
CA GLY A 80 18.21 -2.63 0.88
C GLY A 80 17.78 -3.93 0.19
N GLN A 81 17.69 -5.01 0.96
CA GLN A 81 17.19 -6.29 0.45
C GLN A 81 15.80 -6.10 -0.16
N LEU A 82 15.56 -6.72 -1.32
CA LEU A 82 14.29 -6.76 -2.02
C LEU A 82 13.85 -8.22 -2.13
N ASP A 83 12.70 -8.53 -1.55
CA ASP A 83 12.07 -9.83 -1.64
C ASP A 83 10.70 -9.65 -2.30
N GLU A 84 10.33 -10.58 -3.17
CA GLU A 84 9.01 -10.60 -3.80
C GLU A 84 8.32 -11.90 -3.42
N ILE A 85 7.23 -11.78 -2.68
CA ILE A 85 6.47 -12.94 -2.23
C ILE A 85 5.53 -13.35 -3.34
N ASP A 86 5.72 -14.59 -3.82
CA ASP A 86 4.75 -15.22 -4.71
C ASP A 86 3.45 -15.47 -3.94
N ILE A 87 2.43 -14.68 -4.26
CA ILE A 87 1.08 -14.81 -3.72
C ILE A 87 0.10 -15.37 -4.74
N HIS A 88 0.58 -16.10 -5.76
CA HIS A 88 -0.23 -16.95 -6.63
C HIS A 88 -0.63 -18.25 -5.89
N VAL A 89 -1.51 -18.10 -4.91
CA VAL A 89 -1.85 -19.14 -3.93
C VAL A 89 -2.84 -20.19 -4.45
N THR A 90 -3.51 -19.95 -5.57
CA THR A 90 -4.40 -20.92 -6.23
C THR A 90 -4.35 -20.77 -7.75
N PRO A 91 -4.85 -21.73 -8.54
CA PRO A 91 -4.97 -21.55 -9.99
C PRO A 91 -5.81 -20.34 -10.40
N ARG A 92 -6.73 -19.85 -9.54
CA ARG A 92 -7.57 -18.68 -9.84
C ARG A 92 -6.77 -17.38 -9.83
N THR A 93 -5.66 -17.30 -9.08
CA THR A 93 -4.86 -16.08 -8.94
C THR A 93 -3.87 -15.88 -10.08
N ALA A 94 -3.71 -16.85 -10.99
CA ALA A 94 -2.65 -16.88 -12.01
C ALA A 94 -2.77 -15.80 -13.10
N ASP A 95 -3.97 -15.25 -13.35
CA ASP A 95 -4.23 -14.30 -14.43
C ASP A 95 -4.12 -12.82 -13.99
N PHE A 96 -3.47 -12.56 -12.85
CA PHE A 96 -3.22 -11.22 -12.34
C PHE A 96 -1.87 -11.20 -11.64
N ALA A 97 -1.06 -10.20 -11.93
CA ALA A 97 0.28 -10.00 -11.36
C ALA A 97 0.20 -9.53 -9.90
N CYS A 98 -0.47 -10.32 -9.06
CA CYS A 98 -0.56 -10.14 -7.62
C CYS A 98 0.82 -10.31 -6.98
N THR A 99 1.13 -9.46 -6.01
CA THR A 99 2.44 -9.51 -5.34
C THR A 99 2.36 -9.02 -3.91
N THR A 100 3.36 -9.41 -3.12
CA THR A 100 3.79 -8.59 -1.98
C THR A 100 5.26 -8.27 -2.16
N LEU A 101 5.54 -7.03 -2.56
CA LEU A 101 6.89 -6.53 -2.73
C LEU A 101 7.39 -6.06 -1.36
N VAL A 102 8.51 -6.60 -0.88
CA VAL A 102 9.05 -6.32 0.46
C VAL A 102 10.46 -5.79 0.34
N THR A 103 10.78 -4.72 1.05
CA THR A 103 12.15 -4.24 1.12
C THR A 103 12.55 -3.72 2.49
N GLU A 104 13.83 -3.88 2.83
CA GLU A 104 14.44 -3.12 3.92
C GLU A 104 14.72 -1.69 3.45
N ILE A 105 14.12 -0.71 4.12
CA ILE A 105 14.42 0.69 3.89
C ILE A 105 15.55 1.10 4.82
N LEU A 106 16.68 1.56 4.26
CA LEU A 106 17.82 2.07 5.01
C LEU A 106 17.56 3.50 5.51
N ALA A 107 16.51 3.63 6.32
CA ALA A 107 16.01 4.86 6.91
C ALA A 107 16.99 5.44 7.95
N PRO A 108 16.83 6.72 8.36
CA PRO A 108 17.57 7.31 9.47
C PRO A 108 17.52 6.42 10.71
N GLU A 109 18.62 6.37 11.46
CA GLU A 109 18.87 5.44 12.59
C GLU A 109 17.68 5.27 13.54
N ARG A 110 16.94 6.34 13.83
CA ARG A 110 15.78 6.26 14.72
C ARG A 110 14.68 5.31 14.23
N PHE A 111 14.53 5.11 12.92
CA PHE A 111 13.52 4.26 12.30
C PHE A 111 14.06 2.89 11.88
N THR A 112 15.35 2.60 12.07
CA THR A 112 15.95 1.34 11.61
C THR A 112 15.96 0.29 12.74
N PRO A 113 15.73 -1.00 12.44
CA PRO A 113 15.39 -1.57 11.13
C PRO A 113 13.94 -1.29 10.70
N LEU A 114 13.74 -0.96 9.41
CA LEU A 114 12.43 -0.74 8.79
C LEU A 114 12.23 -1.67 7.60
N VAL A 115 11.25 -2.55 7.70
CA VAL A 115 10.73 -3.33 6.57
C VAL A 115 9.48 -2.62 6.04
N PHE A 116 9.45 -2.36 4.74
CA PHE A 116 8.31 -1.81 4.03
C PHE A 116 7.78 -2.83 3.03
N ALA A 117 6.47 -3.06 3.03
CA ALA A 117 5.83 -4.00 2.13
C ALA A 117 4.68 -3.33 1.38
N ASN A 118 4.65 -3.51 0.06
CA ASN A 118 3.53 -3.14 -0.81
C ASN A 118 2.76 -4.42 -1.18
N HIS A 119 1.54 -4.56 -0.67
CA HIS A 119 0.69 -5.74 -0.84
C HIS A 119 -0.44 -5.46 -1.83
N VAL A 120 -0.47 -6.22 -2.92
CA VAL A 120 -1.43 -6.08 -4.02
C VAL A 120 -2.01 -7.47 -4.32
N PRO A 121 -3.07 -7.89 -3.60
CA PRO A 121 -3.74 -9.16 -3.81
C PRO A 121 -4.73 -9.09 -4.97
N ASN A 122 -5.41 -10.20 -5.27
CA ASN A 122 -6.37 -10.28 -6.37
C ASN A 122 -7.63 -9.42 -6.14
N TRP A 123 -8.02 -8.68 -7.19
CA TRP A 123 -9.11 -7.71 -7.14
C TRP A 123 -10.52 -8.30 -7.32
N GLN A 124 -10.62 -9.50 -7.87
CA GLN A 124 -11.90 -10.11 -8.24
C GLN A 124 -12.86 -10.22 -7.02
N LEU A 125 -14.12 -9.84 -7.18
CA LEU A 125 -15.05 -9.70 -6.05
C LEU A 125 -15.28 -11.01 -5.29
N ASP A 126 -15.28 -12.14 -5.98
CA ASP A 126 -15.50 -13.49 -5.43
C ASP A 126 -14.20 -14.20 -4.99
N PHE A 127 -13.12 -13.44 -4.76
CA PHE A 127 -11.79 -13.96 -4.40
C PHE A 127 -11.41 -13.72 -2.94
N GLU A 128 -12.37 -13.50 -2.03
CA GLU A 128 -12.02 -13.25 -0.62
C GLU A 128 -11.24 -14.42 0.01
N ARG A 129 -11.56 -15.66 -0.37
CA ARG A 129 -10.78 -16.83 0.04
C ARG A 129 -9.33 -16.74 -0.43
N GLU A 130 -9.11 -16.33 -1.67
CA GLU A 130 -7.77 -16.16 -2.22
C GLU A 130 -7.05 -15.00 -1.50
N ARG A 131 -7.72 -13.86 -1.28
CA ARG A 131 -7.15 -12.75 -0.51
C ARG A 131 -6.80 -13.12 0.93
N GLU A 132 -7.57 -13.98 1.59
CA GLU A 132 -7.22 -14.57 2.90
C GLU A 132 -5.88 -15.33 2.83
N LEU A 133 -5.72 -16.19 1.82
CA LEU A 133 -4.50 -16.97 1.61
C LEU A 133 -3.30 -16.08 1.23
N GLN A 134 -3.52 -15.03 0.44
CA GLN A 134 -2.50 -14.05 0.05
C GLN A 134 -2.03 -13.23 1.26
N ALA A 135 -2.96 -12.75 2.08
CA ALA A 135 -2.64 -12.06 3.33
C ALA A 135 -1.90 -12.98 4.32
N LEU A 136 -2.29 -14.26 4.39
CA LEU A 136 -1.60 -15.27 5.20
C LEU A 136 -0.15 -15.51 4.72
N ALA A 137 0.07 -15.62 3.41
CA ALA A 137 1.41 -15.78 2.84
C ALA A 137 2.30 -14.56 3.12
N ALA A 138 1.78 -13.36 2.86
CA ALA A 138 2.48 -12.10 3.10
C ALA A 138 2.89 -11.94 4.57
N THR A 139 1.93 -12.11 5.49
CA THR A 139 2.18 -11.92 6.92
C THR A 139 3.09 -12.99 7.50
N ARG A 140 3.00 -14.26 7.07
CA ARG A 140 3.96 -15.31 7.48
C ARG A 140 5.39 -14.95 7.13
N PHE A 141 5.61 -14.47 5.91
CA PHE A 141 6.94 -14.03 5.47
C PHE A 141 7.44 -12.85 6.31
N LEU A 142 6.61 -11.82 6.49
CA LEU A 142 6.99 -10.63 7.25
C LEU A 142 7.32 -10.96 8.71
N GLU A 143 6.50 -11.79 9.37
CA GLU A 143 6.74 -12.20 10.76
C GLU A 143 7.96 -13.12 10.91
N GLU A 144 8.26 -13.97 9.92
CA GLU A 144 9.51 -14.74 9.89
C GLU A 144 10.72 -13.82 9.72
N LEU A 145 10.65 -12.87 8.77
CA LEU A 145 11.73 -11.94 8.45
C LEU A 145 12.15 -11.10 9.67
N VAL A 146 11.19 -10.75 10.54
CA VAL A 146 11.44 -9.92 11.72
C VAL A 146 11.43 -10.68 13.05
N ARG A 147 11.29 -12.02 13.05
CA ARG A 147 11.10 -12.82 14.27
C ARG A 147 12.12 -12.51 15.37
N ASP A 148 13.40 -12.47 15.00
CA ASP A 148 14.52 -12.26 15.93
C ASP A 148 15.08 -10.83 15.87
N ARG A 149 14.30 -9.89 15.30
CA ARG A 149 14.69 -8.49 15.11
C ARG A 149 13.67 -7.58 15.76
N ASN A 150 14.13 -6.58 16.49
CA ASN A 150 13.27 -5.46 16.90
C ASN A 150 13.08 -4.49 15.73
N ALA A 151 12.42 -4.95 14.66
CA ALA A 151 12.20 -4.22 13.43
C ALA A 151 10.78 -3.64 13.36
N HIS A 152 10.67 -2.47 12.76
CA HIS A 152 9.40 -1.91 12.32
C HIS A 152 8.96 -2.59 11.02
N VAL A 153 7.66 -2.86 10.90
CA VAL A 153 7.06 -3.29 9.64
C VAL A 153 5.90 -2.37 9.30
N VAL A 154 5.96 -1.79 8.11
CA VAL A 154 4.86 -1.05 7.51
C VAL A 154 4.39 -1.83 6.29
N LEU A 155 3.11 -2.19 6.30
CA LEU A 155 2.45 -2.91 5.23
C LEU A 155 1.44 -1.96 4.61
N ALA A 156 1.61 -1.61 3.34
CA ALA A 156 0.73 -0.69 2.63
C ALA A 156 0.27 -1.31 1.31
N GLY A 157 -0.77 -0.75 0.70
CA GLY A 157 -1.23 -1.22 -0.61
C GLY A 157 -2.72 -1.01 -0.83
N ASP A 158 -3.18 -1.49 -1.98
CA ASP A 158 -4.59 -1.69 -2.31
C ASP A 158 -4.92 -3.16 -2.01
N PHE A 159 -5.75 -3.39 -1.00
CA PHE A 159 -6.13 -4.73 -0.53
C PHE A 159 -7.37 -5.26 -1.25
N THR A 160 -8.02 -4.42 -2.07
CA THR A 160 -9.30 -4.67 -2.72
C THR A 160 -10.42 -5.17 -1.79
N SER A 161 -10.28 -4.85 -0.50
CA SER A 161 -11.12 -5.38 0.57
C SER A 161 -11.46 -4.27 1.55
N ASP A 162 -12.72 -4.21 1.97
CA ASP A 162 -13.15 -3.29 3.02
C ASP A 162 -12.69 -3.76 4.42
N PRO A 163 -12.85 -2.94 5.47
CA PRO A 163 -12.37 -3.28 6.82
C PRO A 163 -13.06 -4.49 7.46
N GLN A 164 -14.21 -4.89 6.93
CA GLN A 164 -14.98 -6.07 7.33
C GLN A 164 -14.66 -7.30 6.47
N ALA A 165 -13.73 -7.23 5.53
CA ALA A 165 -13.23 -8.40 4.83
C ALA A 165 -12.39 -9.28 5.78
N ALA A 166 -12.33 -10.58 5.50
CA ALA A 166 -11.64 -11.55 6.35
C ALA A 166 -10.12 -11.35 6.31
N ASN A 167 -9.54 -11.03 5.15
CA ASN A 167 -8.13 -10.71 5.01
C ASN A 167 -7.72 -9.48 5.85
N VAL A 168 -8.51 -8.41 5.80
CA VAL A 168 -8.27 -7.17 6.56
C VAL A 168 -8.47 -7.39 8.06
N ARG A 169 -9.53 -8.11 8.47
CA ARG A 169 -9.71 -8.52 9.88
C ARG A 169 -8.56 -9.38 10.39
N PHE A 170 -8.01 -10.25 9.55
CA PHE A 170 -6.87 -11.07 9.91
C PHE A 170 -5.60 -10.24 10.16
N ILE A 171 -5.23 -9.38 9.21
CA ILE A 171 -4.06 -8.50 9.34
C ILE A 171 -4.18 -7.59 10.56
N SER A 172 -5.38 -7.09 10.82
CA SER A 172 -5.66 -6.21 11.96
C SER A 172 -5.84 -6.93 13.31
N GLY A 173 -5.64 -8.26 13.35
CA GLY A 173 -5.70 -9.06 14.58
C GLY A 173 -7.09 -9.28 15.15
N ARG A 174 -8.14 -9.07 14.35
CA ARG A 174 -9.55 -9.32 14.71
C ARG A 174 -10.02 -10.73 14.33
N GLN A 175 -9.24 -11.45 13.54
CA GLN A 175 -9.54 -12.79 13.06
C GLN A 175 -8.24 -13.60 12.97
N SER A 176 -8.30 -14.89 13.28
CA SER A 176 -7.21 -15.84 12.98
C SER A 176 -7.45 -16.51 11.63
N LEU A 177 -6.39 -16.85 10.91
CA LEU A 177 -6.44 -17.70 9.70
C LEU A 177 -5.42 -18.82 9.83
N ASP A 178 -5.78 -20.03 9.42
CA ASP A 178 -4.89 -21.21 9.39
C ASP A 178 -4.02 -21.39 10.67
N GLY A 179 -4.66 -21.27 11.83
CA GLY A 179 -4.03 -21.44 13.15
C GLY A 179 -3.03 -20.35 13.56
N VAL A 180 -2.90 -19.27 12.78
CA VAL A 180 -2.01 -18.15 13.09
C VAL A 180 -2.78 -16.85 13.31
N SER A 181 -2.12 -15.87 13.92
CA SER A 181 -2.64 -14.53 14.16
C SER A 181 -1.49 -13.54 14.06
N VAL A 182 -1.80 -12.36 13.53
CA VAL A 182 -0.91 -11.20 13.51
C VAL A 182 -1.69 -9.99 14.00
N CYS A 183 -1.00 -8.87 14.24
CA CYS A 183 -1.69 -7.63 14.60
C CYS A 183 -0.95 -6.44 14.02
N TYR A 184 -1.55 -5.83 13.02
CA TYR A 184 -1.08 -4.59 12.43
C TYR A 184 -2.16 -3.51 12.66
N ARG A 185 -1.74 -2.35 13.15
CA ARG A 185 -2.64 -1.22 13.39
C ARG A 185 -2.94 -0.52 12.06
N ASP A 186 -4.23 -0.47 11.72
CA ASP A 186 -4.76 0.36 10.63
C ASP A 186 -4.52 1.85 10.96
N ALA A 187 -3.76 2.55 10.13
CA ALA A 187 -3.44 3.96 10.36
C ALA A 187 -4.67 4.86 10.30
N TRP A 188 -5.60 4.61 9.38
CA TRP A 188 -6.83 5.41 9.26
C TRP A 188 -7.69 5.26 10.51
N GLU A 189 -8.05 4.03 10.85
CA GLU A 189 -8.89 3.75 12.03
C GLU A 189 -8.26 4.24 13.34
N SER A 190 -6.92 4.25 13.43
CA SER A 190 -6.20 4.70 14.63
C SER A 190 -6.42 6.18 14.93
N VAL A 191 -6.50 7.04 13.92
CA VAL A 191 -6.63 8.50 14.09
C VAL A 191 -8.04 9.00 13.80
N HIS A 192 -8.82 8.27 13.00
CA HIS A 192 -10.20 8.57 12.62
C HIS A 192 -11.17 7.44 13.04
N PRO A 193 -11.30 7.16 14.35
CA PRO A 193 -12.09 6.03 14.82
C PRO A 193 -13.58 6.19 14.45
N GLY A 194 -14.07 5.26 13.63
CA GLY A 194 -15.47 5.23 13.17
C GLY A 194 -15.75 6.02 11.88
N GLU A 195 -14.75 6.70 11.32
CA GLU A 195 -14.90 7.37 10.03
C GLU A 195 -14.66 6.40 8.85
N PRO A 196 -15.41 6.54 7.74
CA PRO A 196 -15.41 5.53 6.68
C PRO A 196 -14.10 5.46 5.88
N GLY A 197 -13.43 6.61 5.64
CA GLY A 197 -12.15 6.67 4.94
C GLY A 197 -12.15 6.15 3.52
N GLU A 198 -13.22 6.39 2.75
CA GLU A 198 -13.38 5.82 1.41
C GLU A 198 -12.28 6.31 0.45
N THR A 199 -11.61 5.35 -0.19
CA THR A 199 -10.54 5.56 -1.18
C THR A 199 -10.99 5.23 -2.60
N PHE A 200 -12.06 4.44 -2.76
CA PHE A 200 -12.65 4.07 -4.04
C PHE A 200 -14.17 4.27 -3.98
N THR A 201 -14.64 5.41 -4.50
CA THR A 201 -16.01 5.90 -4.26
C THR A 201 -16.60 6.54 -5.52
N PRO A 202 -17.93 6.41 -5.77
CA PRO A 202 -18.58 7.02 -6.93
C PRO A 202 -18.56 8.55 -6.95
N ASP A 203 -18.19 9.20 -5.84
CA ASP A 203 -17.92 10.65 -5.81
C ASP A 203 -16.73 11.02 -6.72
N ASN A 204 -15.83 10.08 -6.98
CA ASN A 204 -14.79 10.20 -7.99
C ASN A 204 -15.34 9.77 -9.37
N PRO A 205 -15.46 10.68 -10.34
CA PRO A 205 -16.03 10.36 -11.65
C PRO A 205 -15.16 9.42 -12.51
N LEU A 206 -13.92 9.12 -12.08
CA LEU A 206 -13.07 8.13 -12.75
C LEU A 206 -13.40 6.69 -12.37
N VAL A 207 -14.14 6.46 -11.28
CA VAL A 207 -14.60 5.13 -10.88
C VAL A 207 -15.66 4.66 -11.88
N ALA A 208 -15.31 3.66 -12.68
CA ALA A 208 -16.17 3.17 -13.75
C ALA A 208 -17.34 2.29 -13.26
N ASP A 209 -17.12 1.52 -12.19
CA ASP A 209 -18.13 0.62 -11.63
C ASP A 209 -18.90 1.30 -10.50
N TRP A 210 -20.12 1.72 -10.82
CA TRP A 210 -20.99 2.45 -9.91
C TRP A 210 -21.46 1.61 -8.70
N ASP A 211 -21.51 0.28 -8.82
CA ASP A 211 -22.01 -0.63 -7.77
C ASP A 211 -20.90 -1.47 -7.13
N TRP A 212 -19.64 -1.05 -7.28
CA TRP A 212 -18.54 -1.72 -6.60
C TRP A 212 -18.76 -1.77 -5.08
N PRO A 213 -18.72 -2.93 -4.41
CA PRO A 213 -19.21 -3.06 -3.04
C PRO A 213 -18.26 -2.50 -1.97
N PHE A 214 -16.97 -2.35 -2.28
CA PHE A 214 -15.93 -2.00 -1.32
C PHE A 214 -15.47 -0.54 -1.50
N ARG A 215 -15.40 0.25 -0.43
CA ARG A 215 -15.13 1.69 -0.52
C ARG A 215 -13.81 2.15 0.06
N ARG A 216 -13.35 1.53 1.15
CA ARG A 216 -12.01 1.76 1.73
C ARG A 216 -11.17 0.53 1.46
N ILE A 217 -10.33 0.60 0.44
CA ILE A 217 -9.55 -0.55 -0.03
C ILE A 217 -8.05 -0.30 -0.02
N ASP A 218 -7.61 0.95 0.14
CA ASP A 218 -6.20 1.31 0.27
C ASP A 218 -5.84 1.53 1.75
N TYR A 219 -4.75 0.92 2.20
CA TYR A 219 -4.37 0.91 3.62
C TYR A 219 -2.89 1.21 3.84
N VAL A 220 -2.60 1.77 5.01
CA VAL A 220 -1.28 1.75 5.65
C VAL A 220 -1.44 1.08 7.02
N PHE A 221 -0.77 -0.04 7.20
CA PHE A 221 -0.76 -0.84 8.41
C PHE A 221 0.62 -0.78 9.08
N VAL A 222 0.64 -0.62 10.40
CA VAL A 222 1.87 -0.63 11.20
C VAL A 222 1.87 -1.82 12.13
N ARG A 223 2.86 -2.71 12.04
CA ARG A 223 2.97 -3.90 12.89
C ARG A 223 2.97 -3.52 14.37
N CYS A 224 2.21 -4.25 15.17
CA CYS A 224 2.21 -4.11 16.62
C CYS A 224 3.41 -4.81 17.27
N GLY A 225 3.92 -4.22 18.36
CA GLY A 225 4.97 -4.81 19.18
C GLY A 225 4.43 -5.83 20.19
N GLU A 226 5.34 -6.61 20.80
CA GLU A 226 5.03 -7.65 21.79
C GLU A 226 4.26 -7.11 23.02
N HIS A 227 4.56 -5.88 23.44
CA HIS A 227 3.98 -5.25 24.62
C HIS A 227 2.72 -4.41 24.30
N GLY A 228 2.17 -4.56 23.09
CA GLY A 228 0.94 -3.91 22.63
C GLY A 228 1.16 -2.59 21.90
N GLY A 229 0.24 -2.28 20.98
CA GLY A 229 0.28 -1.08 20.14
C GLY A 229 1.27 -1.16 18.96
N PRO A 230 1.17 -0.24 17.98
CA PRO A 230 2.05 -0.21 16.82
C PRO A 230 3.50 0.11 17.21
N THR A 231 4.47 -0.48 16.50
CA THR A 231 5.90 -0.23 16.72
C THR A 231 6.34 1.20 16.34
N LEU A 232 5.56 1.87 15.49
CA LEU A 232 5.66 3.29 15.18
C LEU A 232 4.36 3.99 15.59
N GLU A 233 4.45 5.17 16.21
CA GLU A 233 3.29 5.98 16.54
C GLU A 233 2.70 6.58 15.27
N ILE A 234 1.39 6.43 15.10
CA ILE A 234 0.65 6.97 13.94
C ILE A 234 0.11 8.33 14.38
N THR A 235 0.74 9.41 13.91
CA THR A 235 0.43 10.78 14.34
C THR A 235 -0.55 11.50 13.43
N ALA A 236 -0.63 11.07 12.16
CA ALA A 236 -1.65 11.52 11.21
C ALA A 236 -1.91 10.44 10.17
N CYS A 237 -3.11 10.45 9.59
CA CYS A 237 -3.48 9.66 8.43
C CYS A 237 -4.57 10.40 7.68
N GLU A 238 -4.40 10.70 6.40
CA GLU A 238 -5.42 11.42 5.62
C GLU A 238 -5.47 10.87 4.19
N ARG A 239 -6.60 11.09 3.52
CA ARG A 239 -6.71 10.84 2.09
C ARG A 239 -5.93 11.91 1.32
N ILE A 240 -5.44 11.53 0.15
CA ILE A 240 -4.77 12.43 -0.79
C ILE A 240 -5.41 12.29 -2.16
N PHE A 241 -5.35 13.37 -2.93
CA PHE A 241 -5.99 13.45 -4.25
C PHE A 241 -7.50 13.15 -4.20
N ASP A 242 -8.17 13.46 -3.08
CA ASP A 242 -9.60 13.24 -2.88
C ASP A 242 -10.49 14.39 -3.39
N HIS A 243 -9.88 15.32 -4.13
CA HIS A 243 -10.53 16.42 -4.82
C HIS A 243 -9.86 16.65 -6.19
N PRO A 244 -10.57 17.17 -7.20
CA PRO A 244 -9.97 17.50 -8.48
C PRO A 244 -9.16 18.80 -8.38
N MET A 245 -8.02 18.84 -9.07
CA MET A 245 -7.25 20.07 -9.28
C MET A 245 -7.56 20.61 -10.68
N ASP A 246 -8.13 21.81 -10.76
CA ASP A 246 -8.61 22.42 -12.01
C ASP A 246 -9.53 21.50 -12.83
N GLY A 247 -10.36 20.71 -12.14
CA GLY A 247 -11.29 19.75 -12.74
C GLY A 247 -10.68 18.39 -13.10
N VAL A 248 -9.39 18.17 -12.81
CA VAL A 248 -8.66 16.93 -13.10
C VAL A 248 -8.46 16.11 -11.84
N TRP A 249 -8.91 14.86 -11.86
CA TRP A 249 -8.71 13.88 -10.77
C TRP A 249 -7.43 13.08 -11.00
N ALA A 250 -6.67 12.79 -9.94
CA ALA A 250 -5.35 12.16 -10.09
C ALA A 250 -5.42 10.68 -10.48
N SER A 251 -6.40 9.94 -9.94
CA SER A 251 -6.63 8.51 -10.14
C SER A 251 -8.09 8.20 -9.82
N ASP A 252 -8.58 7.02 -10.19
CA ASP A 252 -9.87 6.50 -9.72
C ASP A 252 -9.84 6.13 -8.22
N HIS A 253 -8.65 5.97 -7.66
CA HIS A 253 -8.41 5.90 -6.21
C HIS A 253 -7.94 7.23 -5.61
N PHE A 254 -8.50 7.58 -4.46
CA PHE A 254 -7.85 8.50 -3.54
C PHE A 254 -6.75 7.76 -2.80
N GLY A 255 -5.54 8.31 -2.77
CA GLY A 255 -4.46 7.72 -1.98
C GLY A 255 -4.67 7.96 -0.50
N VAL A 256 -3.80 7.36 0.31
CA VAL A 256 -3.74 7.59 1.75
C VAL A 256 -2.28 7.87 2.14
N TYR A 257 -2.05 8.88 2.96
CA TYR A 257 -0.78 9.03 3.67
C TYR A 257 -0.92 8.76 5.15
N ALA A 258 0.15 8.31 5.78
CA ALA A 258 0.29 8.24 7.23
C ALA A 258 1.63 8.85 7.67
N ASP A 259 1.58 9.70 8.70
CA ASP A 259 2.79 10.18 9.37
C ASP A 259 3.11 9.30 10.58
N LEU A 260 4.33 8.78 10.60
CA LEU A 260 4.83 7.82 11.58
C LEU A 260 6.00 8.39 12.38
N GLU A 261 5.94 8.26 13.70
CA GLU A 261 6.99 8.71 14.63
C GLU A 261 7.46 7.57 15.55
N ILE A 262 8.58 7.80 16.24
CA ILE A 262 9.03 6.89 17.28
C ILE A 262 8.16 7.12 18.51
N PRO A 263 7.48 6.07 19.04
CA PRO A 263 6.64 6.22 20.21
C PRO A 263 7.43 6.85 21.36
N ALA A 264 6.86 7.86 22.00
CA ALA A 264 7.43 8.38 23.24
C ALA A 264 7.55 7.23 24.25
N ARG A 265 8.75 7.03 24.84
CA ARG A 265 8.93 6.08 25.94
C ARG A 265 7.98 6.49 27.07
N ARG A 266 6.96 5.68 27.34
CA ARG A 266 6.11 5.81 28.52
C ARG A 266 6.80 5.21 29.74
#